data_AF-A0A8T5NUH4-F1
#
_entry.id   AF-A0A8T5NUH4-F1
#
_cell.length_a   1.000
_cell.length_b   1.000
_cell.length_c   1.000
_cell.angle_alpha   90.00
_cell.angle_beta   90.00
_cell.angle_gamma   90.00
#
_symmetry.space_group_name_H-M   'P 1'
#
loop_
_entity.id
_entity.type
_entity.pdbx_description
1 polymer ?
#
loop_
_entity_poly.entity_id
_entity_poly.type
_entity_poly.pdbx_seq_one_letter_code
_entity_poly.pdbx_strand_id
1 'polypeptide(L)'
;NGLWSTFSEVELEVIGIQRLLDVCFDYMPSTIEILDPAGLEIDSNNMAEILNDLMAKLHRYDMLLKNFNAENTILKEKLEKIRQENFALIKKVQG
;
A
#
# COMPACT_ATOMS: atom_id res chain seq x y z
N ASN A 1 -17.47 3.69 -13.90
CA ASN A 1 -17.60 2.89 -12.67
C ASN A 1 -17.28 3.78 -11.49
N GLY A 2 -18.30 4.18 -10.74
CA GLY A 2 -18.13 5.00 -9.54
C GLY A 2 -17.64 4.15 -8.39
N LEU A 3 -16.55 4.56 -7.73
CA LEU A 3 -16.16 4.00 -6.45
C LEU A 3 -17.10 4.61 -5.40
N TRP A 4 -17.86 3.77 -4.69
CA TRP A 4 -18.62 4.22 -3.52
C TRP A 4 -17.73 4.10 -2.30
N SER A 5 -17.52 5.22 -1.60
CA SER A 5 -16.86 5.25 -0.30
C SER A 5 -17.84 5.68 0.78
N THR A 6 -17.64 5.20 1.98
CA THR A 6 -18.32 5.66 3.19
C THR A 6 -17.27 5.87 4.27
N PHE A 7 -17.53 6.77 5.20
CA PHE A 7 -16.74 6.90 6.42
C PHE A 7 -17.40 6.09 7.52
N SER A 8 -16.59 5.47 8.36
CA SER A 8 -17.01 4.79 9.57
C SER A 8 -15.99 5.11 10.65
N GLU A 9 -16.50 5.41 11.84
CA GLU A 9 -15.71 5.60 13.04
C GLU A 9 -15.92 4.39 13.94
N VAL A 10 -14.85 3.90 14.55
CA VAL A 10 -14.88 2.69 15.39
C VAL A 10 -14.04 2.94 16.62
N GLU A 11 -14.66 2.84 17.79
CA GLU A 11 -13.97 2.84 19.08
C GLU A 11 -13.62 1.40 19.46
N LEU A 12 -12.36 1.18 19.85
CA LEU A 12 -11.81 -0.13 20.17
C LEU A 12 -10.96 -0.03 21.43
N GLU A 13 -11.19 -0.94 22.38
CA GLU A 13 -10.28 -1.13 23.50
C GLU A 13 -9.26 -2.22 23.13
N VAL A 14 -7.98 -1.86 23.16
CA VAL A 14 -6.88 -2.75 22.77
C VAL A 14 -5.84 -2.78 23.87
N ILE A 15 -5.45 -4.00 24.27
CA ILE A 15 -4.43 -4.20 25.30
C ILE A 15 -3.06 -4.35 24.63
N GLY A 16 -2.19 -3.36 24.88
CA GLY A 16 -0.81 -3.35 24.42
C GLY A 16 -0.62 -2.75 23.02
N ILE A 17 0.52 -2.07 22.84
CA ILE A 17 0.86 -1.35 21.60
C ILE A 17 1.01 -2.28 20.39
N GLN A 18 1.50 -3.51 20.57
CA GLN A 18 1.69 -4.45 19.47
C GLN A 18 0.37 -4.75 18.76
N ARG A 19 -0.68 -5.00 19.55
CA ARG A 19 -2.00 -5.33 19.01
C ARG A 19 -2.69 -4.12 18.38
N LEU A 20 -2.45 -2.91 18.89
CA LEU A 20 -2.88 -1.69 18.21
C LEU A 20 -2.23 -1.62 16.83
N LEU A 21 -0.92 -1.82 16.74
CA LEU A 21 -0.20 -1.78 15.46
C LEU A 21 -0.66 -2.87 14.49
N ASP A 22 -0.96 -4.07 14.96
CA ASP A 22 -1.55 -5.13 14.11
C ASP A 22 -2.87 -4.66 13.49
N VAL A 23 -3.76 -4.06 14.28
CA VAL A 23 -5.00 -3.46 13.76
C VAL A 23 -4.69 -2.37 12.73
N CYS A 24 -3.70 -1.51 12.99
CA CYS A 24 -3.29 -0.47 12.05
C CYS A 24 -2.79 -1.06 10.72
N PHE A 25 -2.00 -2.13 10.77
CA PHE A 25 -1.43 -2.72 9.56
C PHE A 25 -2.42 -3.57 8.77
N ASP A 26 -3.36 -4.22 9.43
CA ASP A 26 -4.33 -5.10 8.78
C ASP A 26 -5.49 -4.32 8.18
N TYR A 27 -6.00 -3.32 8.91
CA TYR A 27 -7.17 -2.54 8.50
C TYR A 27 -6.80 -1.20 7.84
N MET A 28 -5.55 -0.75 7.99
CA MET A 28 -5.04 0.49 7.41
C MET A 28 -6.00 1.69 7.59
N PRO A 29 -6.41 2.01 8.83
CA PRO A 29 -7.27 3.16 9.08
C PRO A 29 -6.57 4.44 8.60
N SER A 30 -7.35 5.38 8.07
CA SER A 30 -6.78 6.66 7.61
C SER A 30 -6.29 7.53 8.77
N THR A 31 -6.84 7.35 9.97
CA THR A 31 -6.55 8.16 11.16
C THR A 31 -6.81 7.31 12.41
N ILE A 32 -6.03 7.56 13.46
CA ILE A 32 -6.16 6.91 14.77
C ILE A 32 -6.07 8.00 15.83
N GLU A 33 -6.95 7.92 16.83
CA GLU A 33 -6.96 8.77 18.00
C GLU A 33 -6.89 7.90 19.27
N ILE A 34 -5.96 8.20 20.17
CA ILE A 34 -5.82 7.49 21.45
C ILE A 34 -6.60 8.28 22.50
N LEU A 35 -7.68 7.70 23.01
CA LEU A 35 -8.52 8.31 24.03
C LEU A 35 -7.97 8.10 25.45
N ASP A 36 -7.36 6.93 25.71
CA ASP A 36 -6.74 6.54 26.98
C ASP A 36 -5.74 5.38 26.73
N PRO A 37 -4.68 5.21 27.54
CA PRO A 37 -4.17 6.11 28.58
C PRO A 37 -3.50 7.37 28.03
N ALA A 38 -3.41 8.41 28.86
CA ALA A 38 -2.73 9.67 28.52
C ALA A 38 -1.23 9.52 28.21
N GLY A 39 -0.61 8.39 28.60
CA GLY A 39 0.79 8.10 28.34
C GLY A 39 1.02 6.61 28.11
N LEU A 40 2.03 6.29 27.32
CA LEU A 40 2.40 4.93 26.98
C LEU A 40 3.83 4.67 27.43
N GLU A 41 4.03 3.63 28.24
CA GLU A 41 5.34 3.13 28.62
C GLU A 41 5.65 1.88 27.79
N ILE A 42 6.75 1.91 27.04
CA ILE A 42 7.23 0.80 26.23
C ILE A 42 8.69 0.56 26.58
N ASP A 43 9.05 -0.67 26.88
CA ASP A 43 10.45 -1.03 27.05
C ASP A 43 11.19 -1.10 25.70
N SER A 44 12.51 -1.04 25.76
CA SER A 44 13.36 -1.00 24.57
C SER A 44 13.25 -2.25 23.70
N ASN A 45 12.96 -3.42 24.27
CA ASN A 45 12.89 -4.66 23.50
C ASN A 45 11.60 -4.66 22.66
N ASN A 46 10.47 -4.36 23.29
CA ASN A 46 9.20 -4.23 22.60
C ASN A 46 9.25 -3.13 21.53
N MET A 47 9.88 -1.98 21.82
CA MET A 47 10.06 -0.93 20.80
C MET A 47 10.95 -1.40 19.64
N ALA A 48 12.00 -2.16 19.90
CA ALA A 48 12.86 -2.71 18.85
C ALA A 48 12.10 -3.71 17.97
N GLU A 49 11.27 -4.57 18.55
CA GLU A 49 10.42 -5.52 17.81
C GLU A 49 9.44 -4.78 16.88
N ILE A 50 8.73 -3.78 17.41
CA ILE A 50 7.83 -2.91 16.63
C ILE A 50 8.54 -2.28 15.43
N LEU A 51 9.71 -1.68 15.67
CA LEU A 51 10.46 -1.01 14.62
C LEU A 51 10.97 -2.00 13.57
N ASN A 52 11.44 -3.17 13.98
CA ASN A 52 11.88 -4.21 13.05
C ASN A 52 10.74 -4.72 12.18
N ASP A 53 9.56 -4.95 12.75
CA ASP A 53 8.38 -5.38 12.00
C ASP A 53 7.90 -4.31 11.02
N LEU A 54 7.87 -3.04 11.45
CA LEU A 54 7.57 -1.91 10.57
C LEU A 54 8.56 -1.84 9.40
N MET A 55 9.86 -1.94 9.69
CA MET A 55 10.90 -1.93 8.66
C MET A 55 10.76 -3.10 7.69
N ALA A 56 10.46 -4.30 8.18
CA ALA A 56 10.22 -5.48 7.33
C ALA A 56 9.02 -5.26 6.39
N LYS A 57 7.91 -4.72 6.91
CA LYS A 57 6.72 -4.38 6.10
C LYS A 57 7.04 -3.31 5.06
N LEU A 58 7.74 -2.24 5.43
CA LEU A 58 8.15 -1.17 4.51
C LEU A 58 9.08 -1.68 3.41
N HIS A 59 10.08 -2.50 3.75
CA HIS A 59 10.97 -3.10 2.76
C HIS A 59 10.22 -4.00 1.77
N ARG A 60 9.24 -4.78 2.25
CA ARG A 60 8.38 -5.59 1.38
C ARG A 60 7.57 -4.70 0.43
N TYR A 61 6.96 -3.63 0.91
CA TYR A 61 6.21 -2.70 0.06
C TYR A 61 7.08 -1.98 -0.97
N ASP A 62 8.29 -1.55 -0.60
CA ASP A 62 9.25 -0.96 -1.53
C ASP A 62 9.59 -1.92 -2.68
N MET A 63 9.87 -3.19 -2.37
CA MET A 63 10.11 -4.22 -3.38
C MET A 63 8.90 -4.45 -4.29
N LEU A 64 7.70 -4.51 -3.73
CA LEU A 64 6.46 -4.64 -4.50
C LEU A 64 6.26 -3.46 -5.46
N LEU A 65 6.46 -2.23 -4.98
CA LEU A 65 6.34 -1.02 -5.80
C LEU A 65 7.38 -0.97 -6.92
N LYS A 66 8.63 -1.35 -6.63
CA LYS A 66 9.69 -1.44 -7.65
C LYS A 66 9.34 -2.44 -8.74
N ASN A 67 8.90 -3.63 -8.37
CA ASN A 67 8.47 -4.65 -9.33
C ASN A 67 7.27 -4.19 -10.15
N PHE A 68 6.25 -3.63 -9.48
CA PHE A 68 5.07 -3.10 -10.15
C PHE A 68 5.43 -2.00 -11.16
N ASN A 69 6.31 -1.07 -10.80
CA ASN A 69 6.77 -0.02 -11.69
C ASN A 69 7.55 -0.56 -12.89
N ALA A 70 8.40 -1.58 -12.67
CA ALA A 70 9.13 -2.23 -13.75
C ALA A 70 8.18 -2.93 -14.73
N GLU A 71 7.23 -3.71 -14.23
CA GLU A 71 6.19 -4.36 -15.04
C GLU A 71 5.34 -3.33 -15.80
N ASN A 72 4.90 -2.28 -15.12
CA ASN A 72 4.09 -1.21 -15.71
C ASN A 72 4.83 -0.50 -16.86
N THR A 73 6.13 -0.25 -16.68
CA THR A 73 6.99 0.34 -17.72
C THR A 73 7.08 -0.56 -18.95
N ILE A 74 7.37 -1.85 -18.76
CA ILE A 74 7.45 -2.83 -19.86
C ILE A 74 6.09 -2.96 -20.58
N LEU A 75 4.99 -2.97 -19.84
CA LEU A 75 3.65 -3.06 -20.41
C LEU A 75 3.32 -1.84 -21.27
N LYS A 76 3.66 -0.62 -20.81
CA LYS A 76 3.48 0.61 -21.58
C LYS A 76 4.30 0.61 -22.87
N GLU A 77 5.56 0.19 -22.80
CA GLU A 77 6.42 0.08 -23.98
C GLU A 77 5.86 -0.91 -25.02
N LYS A 78 5.40 -2.08 -24.59
CA LYS A 78 4.78 -3.08 -25.47
C LYS A 78 3.49 -2.56 -26.09
N LEU A 79 2.66 -1.87 -25.32
CA LEU A 79 1.42 -1.29 -25.80
C LEU A 79 1.67 -0.25 -26.90
N GLU A 80 2.64 0.64 -26.71
CA GLU A 80 3.02 1.62 -27.72
C GLU A 80 3.59 0.96 -28.99
N LYS A 81 4.39 -0.10 -28.85
CA LYS A 81 4.89 -0.86 -30.00
C LYS A 81 3.75 -1.47 -30.82
N ILE A 82 2.81 -2.17 -30.16
CA ILE A 82 1.63 -2.77 -30.81
C ILE A 82 0.79 -1.68 -31.49
N ARG A 83 0.62 -0.53 -30.85
CA ARG A 83 -0.12 0.61 -31.42
C ARG A 83 0.53 1.12 -32.71
N GLN A 84 1.85 1.25 -32.73
CA GLN A 84 2.60 1.67 -33.92
C GLN A 84 2.49 0.64 -35.05
N GLU A 85 2.65 -0.65 -34.73
CA GLU A 85 2.50 -1.75 -35.70
C GLU A 85 1.10 -1.77 -36.33
N ASN A 86 0.05 -1.68 -35.50
CA ASN A 86 -1.33 -1.61 -35.97
C ASN A 86 -1.59 -0.38 -36.86
N PHE A 87 -1.06 0.78 -36.48
CA PHE A 87 -1.19 1.99 -37.28
C PHE A 87 -0.51 1.86 -38.65
N ALA A 88 0.67 1.24 -38.71
CA ALA A 88 1.38 0.97 -39.95
C ALA A 88 0.61 -0.02 -40.85
N LEU A 89 -0.01 -1.05 -40.26
CA LEU A 89 -0.85 -2.01 -40.98
C LEU A 89 -2.09 -1.34 -41.58
N ILE A 90 -2.79 -0.51 -40.82
CA ILE A 90 -3.98 0.22 -41.31
C ILE A 90 -3.62 1.09 -42.53
N LYS A 91 -2.49 1.80 -42.48
CA LYS A 91 -2.02 2.60 -43.63
C LYS A 91 -1.74 1.77 -44.88
N LYS A 92 -1.24 0.54 -44.73
CA LYS A 92 -0.96 -0.36 -45.87
C LYS A 92 -2.22 -0.94 -46.52
N VAL A 93 -3.33 -1.03 -45.79
CA VAL A 93 -4.60 -1.56 -46.32
C VAL A 93 -5.42 -0.47 -47.02
N GLN A 94 -5.19 0.81 -46.69
CA GLN A 94 -5.93 1.95 -47.25
C GLN A 94 -5.26 2.61 -48.48
N GLY A 95 -4.01 2.26 -48.79
CA GLY A 95 -3.28 2.73 -49.97
C GLY A 95 -3.15 1.63 -51.01
#